data_AF-A0A953TB57-F1
#
_entry.id   AF-A0A953TB57-F1
#
_cell.length_a   1.000
_cell.length_b   1.000
_cell.length_c   1.000
_cell.angle_alpha   90.00
_cell.angle_beta   90.00
_cell.angle_gamma   90.00
#
_symmetry.space_group_name_H-M   'P 1'
#
loop_
_entity.id
_entity.type
_entity.pdbx_description
1 polymer ?
#
loop_
_entity_poly.entity_id
_entity_poly.type
_entity_poly.pdbx_seq_one_letter_code
_entity_poly.pdbx_strand_id
1 'polypeptide(L)'
;MLHRRTSLTLAIVAGLILAIPLAAHAFAPAKNPNTITETMGIFDPVTLAGKQLKPGTYVVTADDTKVTFTLNSKVVAEAAAQWKDAADKARYSAILATDGKVKEIHFAGKTRYLEISN
;
A
#
# COMPACT_ATOMS: atom_id res chain seq x y z
N MET A 1 -11.41 -61.75 38.32
CA MET A 1 -11.35 -60.68 37.29
C MET A 1 -9.95 -60.06 37.39
N LEU A 2 -8.95 -60.58 36.68
CA LEU A 2 -8.46 -60.12 35.36
C LEU A 2 -8.26 -58.58 35.38
N HIS A 3 -7.06 -58.01 35.32
CA HIS A 3 -6.19 -57.80 34.14
C HIS A 3 -4.77 -57.46 34.69
N ARG A 4 -3.67 -58.16 34.37
CA ARG A 4 -2.84 -58.18 33.14
C ARG A 4 -2.37 -56.81 32.60
N ARG A 5 -1.04 -56.64 32.73
CA ARG A 5 -0.05 -55.82 31.98
C ARG A 5 -0.50 -55.21 30.65
N THR A 6 0.02 -53.99 30.36
CA THR A 6 0.52 -53.39 29.09
C THR A 6 0.25 -51.88 29.13
N SER A 7 0.97 -50.93 28.56
CA SER A 7 2.29 -50.75 27.92
C SER A 7 2.32 -49.25 27.55
N LEU A 8 3.49 -48.60 27.59
CA LEU A 8 3.70 -47.26 27.04
C LEU A 8 3.10 -47.17 25.61
N THR A 9 2.26 -46.18 25.34
CA THR A 9 2.16 -45.57 24.00
C THR A 9 1.79 -44.08 24.10
N LEU A 10 2.44 -43.37 23.20
CA LEU A 10 2.59 -41.93 23.01
C LEU A 10 1.42 -41.41 22.14
N ALA A 11 0.80 -40.27 22.47
CA ALA A 11 -0.02 -39.50 21.53
C ALA A 11 -0.14 -38.03 22.02
N ILE A 12 0.76 -37.15 21.60
CA ILE A 12 0.59 -36.14 20.52
C ILE A 12 -0.16 -34.88 20.96
N VAL A 13 0.66 -33.88 21.33
CA VAL A 13 0.56 -32.42 21.07
C VAL A 13 -0.83 -31.86 20.76
N ALA A 14 -1.43 -31.19 21.76
CA ALA A 14 -2.51 -30.22 21.57
C ALA A 14 -1.89 -28.80 21.54
N GLY A 15 -2.24 -28.05 20.49
CA GLY A 15 -1.61 -26.79 20.10
C GLY A 15 -1.70 -25.67 21.14
N LEU A 16 -0.55 -25.09 21.45
CA LEU A 16 -0.46 -23.83 22.17
C LEU A 16 -0.60 -22.70 21.14
N ILE A 17 -1.79 -22.10 21.11
CA ILE A 17 -2.07 -20.86 20.38
C ILE A 17 -1.17 -19.78 20.99
N LEU A 18 -0.15 -19.36 20.26
CA LEU A 18 0.59 -18.14 20.59
C LEU A 18 -0.36 -16.97 20.45
N ALA A 19 -0.84 -16.46 21.59
CA ALA A 19 -1.39 -15.12 21.68
C ALA A 19 -0.29 -14.15 21.28
N ILE A 20 -0.30 -13.73 20.02
CA ILE A 20 0.53 -12.61 19.57
C ILE A 20 -0.13 -11.37 20.19
N PRO A 21 0.52 -10.68 21.14
CA PRO A 21 0.06 -9.35 21.52
C PRO A 21 0.15 -8.50 20.25
N LEU A 22 -1.00 -8.06 19.75
CA LEU A 22 -1.09 -6.99 18.76
C LEU A 22 -0.53 -5.74 19.45
N ALA A 23 0.79 -5.62 19.43
CA ALA A 23 1.48 -4.40 19.73
C ALA A 23 0.98 -3.40 18.69
N ALA A 24 0.07 -2.54 19.13
CA ALA A 24 -0.28 -1.29 18.50
C ALA A 24 0.99 -0.44 18.39
N HIS A 25 1.84 -0.79 17.43
CA HIS A 25 2.90 0.08 16.97
C HIS A 25 2.20 1.21 16.26
N ALA A 26 2.09 2.30 17.00
CA ALA A 26 1.76 3.64 16.56
C ALA A 26 1.92 3.81 15.06
N PHE A 27 0.83 4.19 14.41
CA PHE A 27 0.82 4.84 13.10
C PHE A 27 1.50 6.22 13.20
N ALA A 28 2.78 6.25 13.59
CA ALA A 28 3.67 7.33 13.25
C ALA A 28 4.35 6.87 11.96
N PRO A 29 3.99 7.43 10.78
CA PRO A 29 4.71 7.08 9.56
C PRO A 29 6.18 7.37 9.82
N ALA A 30 7.04 6.38 9.60
CA ALA A 30 8.47 6.59 9.55
C ALA A 30 8.72 7.79 8.62
N LYS A 31 9.36 8.84 9.14
CA LYS A 31 9.65 10.05 8.38
C LYS A 31 10.73 9.70 7.36
N ASN A 32 10.33 9.08 6.24
CA ASN A 32 11.21 8.85 5.13
C ASN A 32 11.48 10.23 4.50
N PRO A 33 12.74 10.71 4.49
CA PRO A 33 13.06 12.04 3.97
C PRO A 33 12.68 12.23 2.49
N ASN A 34 12.42 11.14 1.76
CA ASN A 34 12.03 11.16 0.36
C ASN A 34 10.51 11.11 0.10
N THR A 35 9.69 11.14 1.15
CA THR A 35 8.23 11.12 0.97
C THR A 35 7.72 12.41 0.35
N ILE A 36 6.94 12.29 -0.73
CA ILE A 36 6.25 13.41 -1.38
C ILE A 36 4.76 13.25 -1.11
N THR A 37 4.11 14.32 -0.66
CA THR A 37 2.67 14.35 -0.42
C THR A 37 2.05 15.53 -1.16
N GLU A 38 1.05 15.25 -1.98
CA GLU A 38 0.32 16.25 -2.77
C GLU A 38 -1.18 15.95 -2.75
N THR A 39 -2.00 16.99 -2.93
CA THR A 39 -3.45 16.83 -3.08
C THR A 39 -3.80 16.84 -4.56
N MET A 40 -4.46 15.79 -5.05
CA MET A 40 -4.76 15.62 -6.48
C MET A 40 -6.22 15.19 -6.69
N GLY A 41 -6.82 15.70 -7.75
CA GLY A 41 -8.17 15.33 -8.17
C GLY A 41 -8.17 14.14 -9.13
N ILE A 42 -9.13 13.23 -8.94
CA ILE A 42 -9.53 12.22 -9.91
C ILE A 42 -10.93 12.60 -10.38
N PHE A 43 -11.11 12.82 -11.68
CA PHE A 43 -12.40 13.27 -12.23
C PHE A 43 -13.26 12.11 -12.75
N ASP A 44 -12.63 11.05 -13.25
CA ASP A 44 -13.28 9.84 -13.73
C ASP A 44 -12.86 8.62 -12.90
N PRO A 45 -13.71 7.59 -12.76
CA PRO A 45 -13.32 6.36 -12.07
C PRO A 45 -12.06 5.74 -12.72
N VAL A 46 -11.05 5.46 -11.91
CA VAL A 46 -9.81 4.80 -12.36
C VAL A 46 -9.48 3.62 -11.46
N THR A 47 -8.63 2.72 -11.93
CA THR A 47 -8.16 1.57 -11.17
C THR A 47 -6.69 1.73 -10.81
N LEU A 48 -6.35 1.50 -9.55
CA LEU A 48 -4.98 1.47 -9.05
C LEU A 48 -4.71 0.08 -8.43
N ALA A 49 -3.77 -0.68 -9.00
CA ALA A 49 -3.43 -2.03 -8.54
C ALA A 49 -4.67 -2.93 -8.27
N GLY A 50 -5.63 -2.91 -9.21
CA GLY A 50 -6.88 -3.68 -9.11
C GLY A 50 -7.97 -3.08 -8.21
N LYS A 51 -7.71 -1.98 -7.48
CA LYS A 51 -8.71 -1.27 -6.69
C LYS A 51 -9.30 -0.10 -7.48
N GLN A 52 -10.63 -0.04 -7.56
CA GLN A 52 -11.31 1.10 -8.17
C GLN A 52 -11.27 2.31 -7.22
N LEU A 53 -10.78 3.42 -7.73
CA LEU A 53 -10.86 4.75 -7.14
C LEU A 53 -12.02 5.51 -7.78
N LYS A 54 -12.82 6.14 -6.94
CA LYS A 54 -13.96 6.96 -7.37
C LYS A 54 -13.47 8.37 -7.73
N PRO A 55 -14.26 9.16 -8.47
CA PRO A 55 -14.01 10.58 -8.59
C PRO A 55 -13.96 11.26 -7.21
N GLY A 56 -13.01 12.17 -7.02
CA GLY A 56 -12.80 12.87 -5.76
C GLY A 56 -11.41 13.48 -5.63
N THR A 57 -11.20 14.16 -4.50
CA THR A 57 -9.91 14.76 -4.15
C THR A 57 -9.18 13.87 -3.17
N TYR A 58 -7.96 13.48 -3.51
CA TYR A 58 -7.14 12.54 -2.76
C TYR A 58 -5.88 13.21 -2.25
N VAL A 59 -5.46 12.82 -1.05
CA VAL A 59 -4.08 13.02 -0.61
C VAL A 59 -3.27 11.85 -1.15
N VAL A 60 -2.33 12.17 -2.03
CA VAL A 60 -1.43 11.21 -2.69
C VAL A 60 -0.08 11.33 -2.02
N THR A 61 0.34 10.24 -1.37
CA THR A 61 1.63 10.15 -0.69
C THR A 61 2.48 9.10 -1.37
N ALA A 62 3.69 9.47 -1.76
CA ALA A 62 4.65 8.60 -2.43
C ALA A 62 5.92 8.49 -1.62
N ASP A 63 6.41 7.27 -1.42
CA ASP A 63 7.72 6.99 -0.86
C ASP A 63 8.67 6.40 -1.93
N ASP A 64 9.75 5.75 -1.53
CA ASP A 64 10.73 5.18 -2.47
C ASP A 64 10.19 3.99 -3.28
N THR A 65 9.14 3.31 -2.81
CA THR A 65 8.70 2.01 -3.34
C THR A 65 7.22 1.93 -3.69
N LYS A 66 6.42 2.88 -3.20
CA LYS A 66 4.96 2.84 -3.36
C LYS A 66 4.31 4.20 -3.35
N VAL A 67 3.04 4.18 -3.74
CA VAL A 67 2.11 5.30 -3.62
C VAL A 67 0.86 4.90 -2.87
N THR A 68 0.38 5.80 -2.02
CA THR A 68 -0.80 5.64 -1.18
C THR A 68 -1.79 6.75 -1.48
N PHE A 69 -3.05 6.37 -1.68
CA PHE A 69 -4.17 7.28 -1.92
C PHE A 69 -5.04 7.32 -0.68
N THR A 70 -5.20 8.52 -0.12
CA THR A 70 -5.99 8.77 1.09
C THR A 70 -7.19 9.67 0.75
N LEU A 71 -8.38 9.25 1.17
CA LEU A 71 -9.62 10.01 1.05
C LEU A 71 -10.28 10.11 2.42
N ASN A 72 -10.68 11.31 2.83
CA ASN A 72 -11.29 11.55 4.15
C ASN A 72 -10.46 10.94 5.29
N SER A 73 -9.14 11.16 5.24
CA SER A 73 -8.17 10.64 6.22
C SER A 73 -8.05 9.12 6.30
N LYS A 74 -8.64 8.38 5.35
CA LYS A 74 -8.54 6.92 5.25
C LYS A 74 -7.76 6.52 4.00
N VAL A 75 -6.78 5.64 4.16
CA VAL A 75 -6.10 4.99 3.02
C VAL A 75 -7.11 4.13 2.27
N VAL A 76 -7.35 4.43 1.01
CA VAL A 76 -8.30 3.71 0.16
C VAL A 76 -7.62 2.80 -0.86
N ALA A 77 -6.41 3.14 -1.28
CA ALA A 77 -5.62 2.31 -2.18
C ALA A 77 -4.12 2.54 -1.95
N GLU A 78 -3.34 1.53 -2.31
CA GLU A 78 -1.89 1.54 -2.29
C GLU A 78 -1.43 0.72 -3.49
N ALA A 79 -0.33 1.13 -4.12
CA ALA A 79 0.31 0.38 -5.19
C ALA A 79 1.82 0.50 -5.09
N ALA A 80 2.52 -0.59 -5.44
CA ALA A 80 3.94 -0.54 -5.71
C ALA A 80 4.21 0.36 -6.91
N ALA A 81 5.26 1.16 -6.82
CA ALA A 81 5.63 2.11 -7.86
C ALA A 81 7.15 2.25 -7.93
N GLN A 82 7.64 2.72 -9.06
CA GLN A 82 9.06 2.96 -9.29
C GLN A 82 9.24 4.41 -9.74
N TRP A 83 10.26 5.07 -9.20
CA TRP A 83 10.65 6.40 -9.67
C TRP A 83 11.31 6.29 -11.05
N LYS A 84 10.87 7.14 -11.98
CA LYS A 84 11.42 7.30 -13.32
C LYS A 84 11.81 8.75 -13.52
N ASP A 85 12.91 8.97 -14.23
CA ASP A 85 13.32 10.32 -14.63
C ASP A 85 12.41 10.83 -15.75
N ALA A 86 11.99 12.09 -15.62
CA ALA A 86 11.28 12.81 -16.66
C ALA A 86 12.28 13.62 -17.49
N ALA A 87 11.97 13.82 -18.78
CA ALA A 87 12.76 14.69 -19.65
C ALA A 87 12.76 16.15 -19.16
N ASP A 88 11.65 16.59 -18.56
CA ASP A 88 11.45 17.94 -18.06
C ASP A 88 10.82 17.95 -16.67
N LYS A 89 10.99 19.07 -15.96
CA LYS A 89 10.34 19.32 -14.68
C LYS A 89 8.82 19.43 -14.88
N ALA A 90 8.05 18.64 -14.13
CA ALA A 90 6.60 18.70 -14.15
C ALA A 90 6.10 20.08 -13.69
N ARG A 91 5.25 20.73 -14.51
CA ARG A 91 4.67 22.05 -14.18
C ARG A 91 3.54 21.95 -13.16
N TYR A 92 2.82 20.84 -13.19
CA TYR A 92 1.67 20.56 -12.33
C TYR A 92 1.72 19.10 -11.86
N SER A 93 1.07 18.84 -10.73
CA SER A 93 0.84 17.49 -10.24
C SER A 93 -0.30 16.86 -11.05
N ALA A 94 -0.12 15.63 -11.51
CA ALA A 94 -1.10 14.95 -12.34
C ALA A 94 -1.08 13.43 -12.13
N ILE A 95 -2.26 12.83 -12.21
CA ILE A 95 -2.44 11.38 -12.27
C ILE A 95 -2.75 11.05 -13.73
N LEU A 96 -1.87 10.28 -14.37
CA LEU A 96 -2.04 9.81 -15.74
C LEU A 96 -2.59 8.40 -15.73
N ALA A 97 -3.75 8.24 -16.36
CA ALA A 97 -4.42 6.96 -16.50
C ALA A 97 -4.49 6.56 -17.98
N THR A 98 -4.21 5.29 -18.25
CA THR A 98 -4.35 4.65 -19.58
C THR A 98 -5.31 3.48 -19.43
N ASP A 99 -6.31 3.40 -20.30
CA ASP A 99 -7.38 2.39 -20.25
C ASP A 99 -8.08 2.30 -18.89
N GLY A 100 -8.30 3.46 -18.26
CA GLY A 100 -8.92 3.55 -16.93
C GLY A 100 -8.05 3.01 -15.79
N LYS A 101 -6.76 2.77 -16.01
CA LYS A 101 -5.80 2.33 -14.99
C LYS A 101 -4.75 3.41 -14.76
N VAL A 102 -4.49 3.74 -13.49
CA VAL A 102 -3.41 4.67 -13.14
C VAL A 102 -2.08 4.05 -13.54
N LYS A 103 -1.32 4.77 -14.36
CA LYS A 103 -0.01 4.34 -14.86
C LYS A 103 1.11 5.21 -14.33
N GLU A 104 0.88 6.51 -14.30
CA GLU A 104 1.90 7.48 -13.90
C GLU A 104 1.35 8.51 -12.93
N ILE A 105 2.22 8.99 -12.04
CA ILE A 105 1.91 10.09 -11.13
C ILE A 105 3.06 11.08 -11.16
N HIS A 106 2.74 12.28 -11.62
CA HIS A 106 3.65 13.41 -11.74
C HIS A 106 3.43 14.35 -10.57
N PHE A 107 4.53 14.87 -10.01
CA PHE A 107 4.49 15.80 -8.89
C PHE A 107 5.06 17.15 -9.33
N ALA A 108 4.32 18.22 -9.08
CA ALA A 108 4.72 19.57 -9.45
C ALA A 108 6.14 19.89 -8.97
N GLY A 109 6.94 20.41 -9.88
CA GLY A 109 8.30 20.83 -9.61
C GLY A 109 9.31 19.69 -9.43
N LYS A 110 8.96 18.44 -9.74
CA LYS A 110 9.89 17.31 -9.77
C LYS A 110 10.32 16.97 -11.19
N THR A 111 11.54 16.50 -11.34
CA THR A 111 12.12 15.95 -12.58
C THR A 111 12.02 14.42 -12.62
N ARG A 112 11.20 13.85 -11.74
CA ARG A 112 10.92 12.43 -11.65
C ARG A 112 9.43 12.22 -11.41
N TYR A 113 8.90 11.12 -11.93
CA TYR A 113 7.52 10.69 -11.76
C TYR A 113 7.48 9.25 -11.23
N LEU A 114 6.34 8.84 -10.69
CA LEU A 114 6.12 7.45 -10.33
C LEU A 114 5.47 6.70 -11.48
N GLU A 115 6.02 5.55 -11.82
CA GLU A 115 5.40 4.54 -12.68
C GLU A 115 4.82 3.43 -11.80
N ILE A 116 3.53 3.13 -11.95
CA ILE A 116 2.87 2.07 -11.19
C ILE A 116 3.35 0.70 -11.67
N SER A 117 3.86 -0.11 -10.74
CA SER A 117 4.24 -1.49 -11.00
C SER A 117 2.97 -2.33 -11.20
N ASN A 118 2.93 -3.07 -12.30
CA ASN A 118 1.75 -3.78 -12.79
C ASN A 118 1.78 -5.26 -12.40
#